data_AF-A0A7S4R2H0-F1
#
_entry.id   AF-A0A7S4R2H0-F1
#
_cell.length_a   1.000
_cell.length_b   1.000
_cell.length_c   1.000
_cell.angle_alpha   90.00
_cell.angle_beta   90.00
_cell.angle_gamma   90.00
#
_symmetry.space_group_name_H-M   'P 1'
#
loop_
_entity.id
_entity.type
_entity.pdbx_description
1 polymer ?
#
loop_
_entity_poly.entity_id
_entity_poly.type
_entity_poly.pdbx_seq_one_letter_code
_entity_poly.pdbx_strand_id
1 'polypeptide(L)'
;MSATSRTTVPALRLAVKCSSGNTLSTLLSTSSLQSSSSSSFPSSCSTKEVISVRYICNTTKPTMAKESGGLSYYLSSLRKSALEMLTSDLAPEERTNLLSRLNAVDASEAQKVEQKSIGEAVAEAVAKETQKNTSLWEKEKNILAQQAEKAAQERVMSDLAVQRRMLGLERWKKELQLQEEQEQKVKDQQQQQQQQGENDTRVNGASAQSTNKTKEEQNVIDHDHHPILGEVILDLGYKRIYAASAKNLASIPVWERQRVYRHERAKVMATEKRKSLELGLPGIITLHEASNGQLSILDGQHRVGMMAILQSKISSSTAKTGNAADEALNLDRVLVEVFPDKNDSDSSTTATTNTSLASDVFTEINKAEPVKLVDMPGIAKKSDRRIIDDAASMLCKSYPDMFKPSQRCRAPHLNVDNLRDALFAADVLQRHSIRSHHDLLVWIEEKNAEMRSIYASSGDDDNVDGASTAMKNVSKTALNKAIKFDFFLGLDSSWLYK
;
A
#
# COMPACT_ATOMS: atom_id res chain seq x y z
N MET A 1 22.30 33.61 -63.67
CA MET A 1 22.42 32.14 -63.53
C MET A 1 21.47 31.73 -62.42
N SER A 2 20.40 31.04 -62.82
CA SER A 2 19.22 30.72 -62.01
C SER A 2 19.34 29.28 -61.52
N ALA A 3 19.13 29.02 -60.24
CA ALA A 3 18.99 27.66 -59.71
C ALA A 3 17.88 27.63 -58.66
N THR A 4 16.68 27.28 -59.12
CA THR A 4 15.50 26.98 -58.30
C THR A 4 15.50 25.50 -57.93
N SER A 5 15.66 25.20 -56.63
CA SER A 5 15.52 23.84 -56.10
C SER A 5 14.03 23.53 -55.82
N ARG A 6 13.47 22.56 -56.55
CA ARG A 6 12.14 21.98 -56.30
C ARG A 6 12.25 20.90 -55.22
N THR A 7 11.49 21.04 -54.14
CA THR A 7 11.30 20.00 -53.13
C THR A 7 9.98 19.28 -53.41
N THR A 8 10.06 17.98 -53.67
CA THR A 8 8.93 17.07 -53.91
C THR A 8 8.40 16.53 -52.58
N VAL A 9 7.07 16.57 -52.40
CA VAL A 9 6.35 15.97 -51.26
C VAL A 9 5.65 14.70 -51.75
N PRO A 10 5.72 13.56 -51.03
CA PRO A 10 4.98 12.36 -51.41
C PRO A 10 3.55 12.39 -50.88
N ALA A 11 2.60 12.12 -51.78
CA ALA A 11 1.18 11.95 -51.48
C ALA A 11 0.91 10.52 -50.99
N LEU A 12 0.40 10.40 -49.76
CA LEU A 12 -0.10 9.15 -49.18
C LEU A 12 -1.59 9.00 -49.53
N ARG A 13 -1.91 7.98 -50.35
CA ARG A 13 -3.28 7.54 -50.66
C ARG A 13 -3.83 6.74 -49.49
N LEU A 14 -4.90 7.23 -48.86
CA LEU A 14 -5.77 6.44 -47.99
C LEU A 14 -6.91 5.86 -48.83
N ALA A 15 -7.00 4.53 -48.88
CA ALA A 15 -8.15 3.81 -49.43
C ALA A 15 -9.15 3.57 -48.28
N VAL A 16 -10.31 4.21 -48.35
CA VAL A 16 -11.47 3.94 -47.49
C VAL A 16 -12.46 3.10 -48.28
N LYS A 17 -12.76 1.91 -47.75
CA LYS A 17 -13.71 0.95 -48.32
C LYS A 17 -15.10 1.28 -47.78
N CYS A 18 -16.00 1.71 -48.67
CA CYS A 18 -17.42 1.87 -48.37
C CYS A 18 -18.13 0.51 -48.33
N SER A 19 -19.06 0.36 -47.39
CA SER A 19 -20.14 -0.63 -47.41
C SER A 19 -21.40 0.06 -46.90
N SER A 20 -22.39 0.14 -47.79
CA SER A 20 -23.85 0.34 -47.63
C SER A 20 -24.42 0.16 -46.21
N GLY A 21 -25.42 0.89 -45.71
CA GLY A 21 -26.51 1.63 -46.35
C GLY A 21 -27.85 1.18 -45.73
N ASN A 22 -28.70 2.14 -45.33
CA ASN A 22 -30.16 2.11 -44.99
C ASN A 22 -30.44 2.90 -43.68
N THR A 23 -30.92 4.15 -43.70
CA THR A 23 -32.22 4.77 -44.06
C THR A 23 -33.21 4.92 -42.90
N LEU A 24 -33.85 6.11 -42.89
CA LEU A 24 -35.04 6.60 -42.14
C LEU A 24 -34.77 7.11 -40.71
N SER A 25 -34.71 8.42 -40.42
CA SER A 25 -35.65 9.55 -40.57
C SER A 25 -36.62 9.74 -39.39
N THR A 26 -36.38 10.85 -38.67
CA THR A 26 -37.38 11.81 -38.16
C THR A 26 -38.39 11.35 -37.09
N LEU A 27 -38.34 11.95 -35.89
CA LEU A 27 -39.29 12.98 -35.45
C LEU A 27 -39.04 13.43 -34.00
N LEU A 28 -39.17 14.74 -33.82
CA LEU A 28 -39.33 15.45 -32.56
C LEU A 28 -40.52 14.90 -31.77
N SER A 29 -40.43 14.89 -30.43
CA SER A 29 -41.48 15.44 -29.57
C SER A 29 -41.02 15.55 -28.11
N THR A 30 -41.46 16.66 -27.53
CA THR A 30 -41.33 17.19 -26.18
C THR A 30 -42.16 16.47 -25.13
N SER A 31 -42.00 16.92 -23.87
CA SER A 31 -42.85 16.72 -22.67
C SER A 31 -42.62 15.42 -21.91
N SER A 32 -42.80 15.30 -20.59
CA SER A 32 -43.07 16.19 -19.45
C SER A 32 -43.09 15.26 -18.21
N LEU A 33 -42.76 15.82 -17.05
CA LEU A 33 -43.09 15.45 -15.66
C LEU A 33 -43.89 14.15 -15.36
N GLN A 34 -43.45 13.48 -14.28
CA GLN A 34 -44.20 12.86 -13.14
C GLN A 34 -43.53 11.54 -12.75
N SER A 35 -42.84 11.43 -11.61
CA SER A 35 -43.33 11.28 -10.22
C SER A 35 -43.97 9.91 -9.92
N SER A 36 -43.64 9.37 -8.73
CA SER A 36 -44.19 8.18 -8.06
C SER A 36 -43.71 6.82 -8.62
N SER A 37 -43.45 5.75 -7.86
CA SER A 37 -43.55 5.45 -6.43
C SER A 37 -42.96 4.05 -6.18
N SER A 38 -42.75 3.73 -4.89
CA SER A 38 -42.97 2.39 -4.26
C SER A 38 -42.16 1.20 -4.78
N SER A 39 -41.14 0.75 -4.05
CA SER A 39 -41.25 -0.19 -2.91
C SER A 39 -41.78 -1.58 -3.27
N SER A 40 -40.89 -2.57 -3.30
CA SER A 40 -41.12 -3.93 -2.77
C SER A 40 -39.88 -4.80 -2.97
N PHE A 41 -39.17 -5.07 -1.88
CA PHE A 41 -38.21 -6.16 -1.80
C PHE A 41 -38.95 -7.42 -1.33
N PRO A 42 -38.91 -8.54 -2.05
CA PRO A 42 -39.24 -9.83 -1.48
C PRO A 42 -37.99 -10.46 -0.84
N SER A 43 -38.16 -10.77 0.42
CA SER A 43 -37.35 -11.63 1.27
C SER A 43 -37.27 -13.07 0.76
N SER A 44 -36.23 -13.75 1.25
CA SER A 44 -36.10 -15.20 1.44
C SER A 44 -35.78 -16.06 0.22
N CYS A 45 -34.55 -16.57 0.19
CA CYS A 45 -34.32 -17.96 -0.20
C CYS A 45 -33.23 -18.55 0.69
N SER A 46 -33.67 -19.40 1.61
CA SER A 46 -32.86 -20.26 2.47
C SER A 46 -32.62 -21.57 1.72
N THR A 47 -31.37 -21.85 1.36
CA THR A 47 -30.95 -23.19 0.97
C THR A 47 -29.86 -23.65 1.93
N LYS A 48 -30.27 -24.51 2.87
CA LYS A 48 -29.39 -25.36 3.66
C LYS A 48 -28.87 -26.46 2.72
N GLU A 49 -27.60 -26.40 2.37
CA GLU A 49 -26.93 -27.53 1.74
C GLU A 49 -26.29 -28.40 2.82
N VAL A 50 -26.78 -29.63 2.92
CA VAL A 50 -26.29 -30.70 3.79
C VAL A 50 -25.08 -31.33 3.11
N ILE A 51 -23.87 -31.05 3.59
CA ILE A 51 -22.65 -31.74 3.14
C ILE A 51 -22.61 -33.12 3.79
N SER A 52 -22.95 -34.14 3.00
CA SER A 52 -22.75 -35.56 3.32
C SER A 52 -21.29 -35.92 3.08
N VAL A 53 -20.50 -36.05 4.15
CA VAL A 53 -19.12 -36.53 4.09
C VAL A 53 -19.15 -38.06 4.02
N ARG A 54 -19.00 -38.61 2.81
CA ARG A 54 -18.69 -40.04 2.62
C ARG A 54 -17.17 -40.23 2.68
N TYR A 55 -16.70 -40.91 3.72
CA TYR A 55 -15.39 -41.55 3.72
C TYR A 55 -15.43 -42.76 2.79
N ILE A 56 -14.69 -42.69 1.67
CA ILE A 56 -14.34 -43.88 0.88
C ILE A 56 -12.88 -44.19 1.18
N CYS A 57 -12.69 -45.21 2.02
CA CYS A 57 -11.41 -45.86 2.23
C CYS A 57 -11.24 -46.90 1.12
N ASN A 58 -10.37 -46.63 0.15
CA ASN A 58 -9.91 -47.65 -0.79
C ASN A 58 -8.40 -47.80 -0.67
N THR A 59 -8.02 -48.87 0.01
CA THR A 59 -6.69 -49.45 0.08
C THR A 59 -6.48 -50.38 -1.12
N THR A 60 -5.56 -50.02 -2.01
CA THR A 60 -4.86 -50.98 -2.87
C THR A 60 -3.44 -50.47 -3.12
N LYS A 61 -2.48 -51.00 -2.36
CA LYS A 61 -1.05 -50.87 -2.65
C LYS A 61 -0.65 -51.94 -3.67
N PRO A 62 0.12 -51.61 -4.71
CA PRO A 62 0.80 -52.63 -5.49
C PRO A 62 1.99 -53.17 -4.68
N THR A 63 2.04 -54.49 -4.54
CA THR A 63 3.19 -55.27 -4.09
C THR A 63 4.33 -55.14 -5.10
N MET A 64 5.33 -54.31 -4.78
CA MET A 64 6.66 -54.41 -5.35
C MET A 64 7.58 -55.06 -4.30
N ALA A 65 8.29 -56.10 -4.73
CA ALA A 65 9.24 -56.85 -3.93
C ALA A 65 10.32 -55.93 -3.34
N LYS A 66 10.54 -56.03 -2.03
CA LYS A 66 11.60 -55.34 -1.29
C LYS A 66 12.92 -56.09 -1.47
N GLU A 67 13.81 -55.59 -2.31
CA GLU A 67 15.25 -55.77 -2.08
C GLU A 67 15.74 -54.65 -1.15
N SER A 68 15.74 -54.93 0.15
CA SER A 68 16.10 -53.96 1.20
C SER A 68 17.61 -53.92 1.53
N GLY A 69 18.46 -54.36 0.59
CA GLY A 69 19.93 -54.35 0.75
C GLY A 69 20.64 -53.07 0.29
N GLY A 70 19.96 -52.16 -0.41
CA GLY A 70 20.63 -51.11 -1.19
C GLY A 70 21.35 -50.01 -0.39
N LEU A 71 20.73 -49.48 0.67
CA LEU A 71 21.22 -48.23 1.28
C LEU A 71 22.38 -48.45 2.25
N SER A 72 22.35 -49.54 3.02
CA SER A 72 23.47 -49.92 3.90
C SER A 72 24.71 -50.33 3.10
N TYR A 73 24.51 -51.07 1.99
CA TYR A 73 25.60 -51.45 1.11
C TYR A 73 26.18 -50.24 0.36
N TYR A 74 25.33 -49.30 -0.07
CA TYR A 74 25.77 -48.07 -0.72
C TYR A 74 26.57 -47.18 0.23
N LEU A 75 26.11 -46.95 1.46
CA LEU A 75 26.88 -46.17 2.44
C LEU A 75 28.19 -46.87 2.83
N SER A 76 28.20 -48.20 2.90
CA SER A 76 29.40 -48.98 3.16
C SER A 76 30.41 -48.88 1.99
N SER A 77 29.94 -48.89 0.74
CA SER A 77 30.82 -48.74 -0.42
C SER A 77 31.35 -47.31 -0.55
N LEU A 78 30.53 -46.31 -0.25
CA LEU A 78 30.91 -44.90 -0.29
C LEU A 78 31.93 -44.56 0.79
N ARG A 79 31.75 -45.12 2.00
CA ARG A 79 32.73 -45.01 3.10
C ARG A 79 34.05 -45.69 2.74
N LYS A 80 34.02 -46.88 2.12
CA LYS A 80 35.23 -47.55 1.62
C LYS A 80 35.93 -46.70 0.57
N SER A 81 35.22 -46.21 -0.44
CA SER A 81 35.78 -45.38 -1.52
C SER A 81 36.41 -44.08 -0.99
N ALA A 82 35.73 -43.38 -0.07
CA ALA A 82 36.27 -42.19 0.57
C ALA A 82 37.53 -42.49 1.40
N LEU A 83 37.56 -43.61 2.13
CA LEU A 83 38.75 -44.03 2.86
C LEU A 83 39.89 -44.42 1.93
N GLU A 84 39.60 -45.05 0.78
CA GLU A 84 40.63 -45.38 -0.21
C GLU A 84 41.25 -44.13 -0.84
N MET A 85 40.44 -43.09 -1.13
CA MET A 85 40.95 -41.80 -1.61
C MET A 85 41.77 -41.07 -0.55
N LEU A 86 41.34 -41.08 0.72
CA LEU A 86 42.06 -40.38 1.80
C LEU A 86 43.34 -41.10 2.24
N THR A 87 43.47 -42.39 1.91
CA THR A 87 44.63 -43.22 2.32
C THR A 87 45.54 -43.58 1.15
N SER A 88 45.36 -42.98 -0.03
CA SER A 88 46.19 -43.27 -1.21
C SER A 88 47.65 -42.89 -1.04
N ASP A 89 47.94 -41.92 -0.17
CA ASP A 89 49.29 -41.39 0.03
C ASP A 89 50.04 -42.06 1.20
N LEU A 90 49.39 -42.98 1.92
CA LEU A 90 50.01 -43.74 3.01
C LEU A 90 50.72 -45.00 2.50
N ALA A 91 51.79 -45.38 3.19
CA ALA A 91 52.46 -46.66 2.94
C ALA A 91 51.50 -47.85 3.22
N PRO A 92 51.63 -48.98 2.51
CA PRO A 92 50.69 -50.11 2.63
C PRO A 92 50.54 -50.66 4.07
N GLU A 93 51.61 -50.60 4.86
CA GLU A 93 51.62 -51.04 6.26
C GLU A 93 50.83 -50.09 7.18
N GLU A 94 50.88 -48.79 6.94
CA GLU A 94 50.12 -47.79 7.72
C GLU A 94 48.63 -47.84 7.38
N ARG A 95 48.31 -48.05 6.09
CA ARG A 95 46.94 -48.21 5.60
C ARG A 95 46.25 -49.42 6.21
N THR A 96 46.93 -50.57 6.27
CA THR A 96 46.40 -51.79 6.89
C THR A 96 46.24 -51.65 8.41
N ASN A 97 47.16 -50.96 9.08
CA ASN A 97 47.06 -50.67 10.51
C ASN A 97 45.85 -49.76 10.82
N LEU A 98 45.65 -48.69 10.03
CA LEU A 98 44.53 -47.76 10.20
C LEU A 98 43.17 -48.43 9.93
N LEU A 99 43.06 -49.27 8.91
CA LEU A 99 41.86 -50.07 8.65
C LEU A 99 41.57 -51.09 9.76
N SER A 100 42.61 -51.69 10.35
CA SER A 100 42.45 -52.61 11.49
C SER A 100 41.92 -51.90 12.74
N ARG A 101 42.38 -50.66 13.00
CA ARG A 101 41.92 -49.83 14.13
C ARG A 101 40.48 -49.38 13.96
N LEU A 102 40.06 -49.02 12.75
CA LEU A 102 38.69 -48.59 12.46
C LEU A 102 37.69 -49.74 12.59
N ASN A 103 38.07 -50.97 12.24
CA ASN A 103 37.21 -52.15 12.41
C ASN A 103 37.23 -52.69 13.86
N ALA A 104 38.26 -52.40 14.64
CA ALA A 104 38.35 -52.84 16.04
C ALA A 104 37.40 -52.09 16.99
N VAL A 105 36.89 -50.92 16.59
CA VAL A 105 35.95 -50.12 17.41
C VAL A 105 34.61 -50.84 17.59
N ASP A 106 34.19 -51.67 16.63
CA ASP A 106 32.93 -52.42 16.72
C ASP A 106 33.02 -53.67 17.63
N ALA A 107 34.23 -54.08 18.04
CA ALA A 107 34.44 -55.30 18.81
C ALA A 107 34.60 -55.08 20.33
N SER A 108 34.82 -53.84 20.80
CA SER A 108 35.16 -53.59 22.22
C SER A 108 34.03 -53.03 23.10
N GLU A 109 32.88 -52.67 22.53
CA GLU A 109 31.69 -52.22 23.29
C GLU A 109 30.65 -53.35 23.54
N ALA A 110 31.06 -54.61 23.46
CA ALA A 110 30.22 -55.76 23.85
C ALA A 110 30.25 -56.05 25.37
N GLN A 111 30.38 -55.02 26.21
CA GLN A 111 30.28 -55.15 27.67
C GLN A 111 28.86 -54.82 28.15
N LYS A 112 28.09 -55.87 28.48
CA LYS A 112 26.90 -55.87 29.35
C LYS A 112 25.90 -54.72 29.12
N VAL A 113 25.41 -54.57 27.89
CA VAL A 113 24.07 -54.02 27.69
C VAL A 113 23.10 -55.17 27.95
N GLU A 114 22.51 -55.18 29.14
CA GLU A 114 21.33 -55.98 29.44
C GLU A 114 20.33 -55.74 28.30
N GLN A 115 20.10 -56.77 27.48
CA GLN A 115 19.36 -56.67 26.22
C GLN A 115 17.89 -56.40 26.52
N LYS A 116 17.57 -55.14 26.84
CA LYS A 116 16.22 -54.60 26.71
C LYS A 116 15.78 -54.92 25.30
N SER A 117 14.62 -55.58 25.20
CA SER A 117 14.04 -55.92 23.91
C SER A 117 13.98 -54.65 23.05
N ILE A 118 14.22 -54.78 21.74
CA ILE A 118 14.11 -53.65 20.80
C ILE A 118 12.76 -52.92 20.98
N GLY A 119 11.70 -53.67 21.31
CA GLY A 119 10.39 -53.09 21.62
C GLY A 119 10.38 -52.20 22.86
N GLU A 120 11.14 -52.54 23.90
CA GLU A 120 11.25 -51.75 25.14
C GLU A 120 12.06 -50.48 24.91
N ALA A 121 13.17 -50.55 24.15
CA ALA A 121 13.96 -49.38 23.80
C ALA A 121 13.18 -48.38 22.94
N VAL A 122 12.37 -48.87 21.99
CA VAL A 122 11.48 -48.03 21.19
C VAL A 122 10.37 -47.44 22.06
N ALA A 123 9.77 -48.21 22.96
CA ALA A 123 8.76 -47.70 23.89
C ALA A 123 9.31 -46.60 24.82
N GLU A 124 10.53 -46.76 25.33
CA GLU A 124 11.20 -45.77 26.17
C GLU A 124 11.53 -44.48 25.38
N ALA A 125 11.95 -44.61 24.12
CA ALA A 125 12.22 -43.46 23.25
C ALA A 125 10.93 -42.67 22.94
N VAL A 126 9.84 -43.37 22.59
CA VAL A 126 8.53 -42.76 22.33
C VAL A 126 7.97 -42.11 23.60
N ALA A 127 8.15 -42.72 24.77
CA ALA A 127 7.75 -42.13 26.05
C ALA A 127 8.53 -40.84 26.36
N LYS A 128 9.83 -40.79 26.08
CA LYS A 128 10.65 -39.57 26.25
C LYS A 128 10.27 -38.47 25.25
N GLU A 129 9.95 -38.84 24.00
CA GLU A 129 9.54 -37.88 22.97
C GLU A 129 8.16 -37.29 23.29
N THR A 130 7.21 -38.12 23.71
CA THR A 130 5.88 -37.64 24.14
C THR A 130 5.98 -36.72 25.34
N GLN A 131 6.83 -37.02 26.33
CA GLN A 131 7.07 -36.13 27.48
C GLN A 131 7.70 -34.79 27.09
N LYS A 132 8.60 -34.78 26.10
CA LYS A 132 9.16 -33.52 25.57
C LYS A 132 8.08 -32.71 24.85
N ASN A 133 7.27 -33.35 24.02
CA ASN A 133 6.21 -32.69 23.27
C ASN A 133 5.11 -32.13 24.17
N THR A 134 4.71 -32.83 25.24
CA THR A 134 3.76 -32.28 26.21
C THR A 134 4.32 -31.05 26.92
N SER A 135 5.60 -31.07 27.31
CA SER A 135 6.24 -29.91 27.94
C SER A 135 6.36 -28.68 27.02
N LEU A 136 6.58 -28.90 25.72
CA LEU A 136 6.61 -27.83 24.73
C LEU A 136 5.21 -27.25 24.50
N TRP A 137 4.20 -28.13 24.38
CA TRP A 137 2.81 -27.73 24.24
C TRP A 137 2.30 -26.91 25.43
N GLU A 138 2.68 -27.29 26.66
CA GLU A 138 2.35 -26.52 27.86
C GLU A 138 2.98 -25.12 27.86
N LYS A 139 4.23 -25.00 27.39
CA LYS A 139 4.90 -23.69 27.23
C LYS A 139 4.21 -22.82 26.19
N GLU A 140 3.89 -23.38 25.02
CA GLU A 140 3.17 -22.66 23.96
C GLU A 140 1.78 -22.22 24.41
N LYS A 141 1.05 -23.10 25.12
CA LYS A 141 -0.25 -22.79 25.70
C LYS A 141 -0.16 -21.63 26.70
N ASN A 142 0.86 -21.60 27.56
CA ASN A 142 1.05 -20.52 28.52
C ASN A 142 1.40 -19.18 27.82
N ILE A 143 2.23 -19.21 26.77
CA ILE A 143 2.54 -18.01 25.97
C ILE A 143 1.27 -17.48 25.30
N LEU A 144 0.46 -18.35 24.69
CA LEU A 144 -0.81 -17.96 24.07
C LEU A 144 -1.79 -17.39 25.10
N ALA A 145 -1.87 -17.97 26.30
CA ALA A 145 -2.71 -17.45 27.37
C ALA A 145 -2.27 -16.05 27.83
N GLN A 146 -0.96 -15.82 28.01
CA GLN A 146 -0.41 -14.51 28.37
C GLN A 146 -0.65 -13.47 27.27
N GLN A 147 -0.52 -13.84 26.00
CA GLN A 147 -0.82 -12.95 24.88
C GLN A 147 -2.31 -12.60 24.83
N ALA A 148 -3.19 -13.58 25.06
CA ALA A 148 -4.63 -13.34 25.10
C ALA A 148 -5.02 -12.43 26.26
N GLU A 149 -4.42 -12.59 27.43
CA GLU A 149 -4.65 -11.73 28.60
C GLU A 149 -4.17 -10.30 28.34
N LYS A 150 -2.96 -10.13 27.77
CA LYS A 150 -2.44 -8.81 27.40
C LYS A 150 -3.35 -8.11 26.39
N ALA A 151 -3.81 -8.83 25.37
CA ALA A 151 -4.73 -8.28 24.37
C ALA A 151 -6.09 -7.90 24.98
N ALA A 152 -6.58 -8.66 25.97
CA ALA A 152 -7.79 -8.32 26.71
C ALA A 152 -7.61 -7.05 27.55
N GLN A 153 -6.49 -6.91 28.25
CA GLN A 153 -6.17 -5.70 29.02
C GLN A 153 -6.04 -4.46 28.13
N GLU A 154 -5.40 -4.58 26.97
CA GLU A 154 -5.29 -3.48 26.00
C GLU A 154 -6.66 -3.02 25.47
N ARG A 155 -7.59 -3.95 25.22
CA ARG A 155 -8.99 -3.61 24.86
C ARG A 155 -9.69 -2.83 25.96
N VAL A 156 -9.59 -3.28 27.21
CA VAL A 156 -10.19 -2.58 28.35
C VAL A 156 -9.60 -1.17 28.53
N MET A 157 -8.27 -1.02 28.38
CA MET A 157 -7.64 0.30 28.43
C MET A 157 -8.09 1.22 27.29
N SER A 158 -8.23 0.68 26.07
CA SER A 158 -8.77 1.42 24.92
C SER A 158 -10.19 1.91 25.18
N ASP A 159 -11.07 1.03 25.70
CA ASP A 159 -12.46 1.38 25.99
C ASP A 159 -12.56 2.47 27.09
N LEU A 160 -11.73 2.37 28.14
CA LEU A 160 -11.64 3.42 29.17
C LEU A 160 -11.14 4.75 28.60
N ALA A 161 -10.19 4.73 27.65
CA ALA A 161 -9.72 5.95 26.99
C ALA A 161 -10.82 6.60 26.14
N VAL A 162 -11.63 5.79 25.43
CA VAL A 162 -12.79 6.28 24.67
C VAL A 162 -13.82 6.90 25.60
N GLN A 163 -14.14 6.27 26.73
CA GLN A 163 -15.07 6.84 27.72
C GLN A 163 -14.57 8.18 28.29
N ARG A 164 -13.27 8.30 28.59
CA ARG A 164 -12.68 9.57 29.04
C ARG A 164 -12.80 10.67 27.98
N ARG A 165 -12.58 10.35 26.71
CA ARG A 165 -12.75 11.31 25.59
C ARG A 165 -14.20 11.74 25.44
N MET A 166 -15.15 10.80 25.54
CA MET A 166 -16.58 11.12 25.49
C MET A 166 -17.01 12.08 26.61
N LEU A 167 -16.58 11.83 27.85
CA LEU A 167 -16.84 12.73 28.98
C LEU A 167 -16.20 14.11 28.78
N GLY A 168 -15.00 14.17 28.19
CA GLY A 168 -14.34 15.42 27.82
C GLY A 168 -15.14 16.22 26.80
N LEU A 169 -15.64 15.57 25.73
CA LEU A 169 -16.49 16.20 24.72
C LEU A 169 -17.82 16.69 25.31
N GLU A 170 -18.43 15.92 26.22
CA GLU A 170 -19.67 16.33 26.87
C GLU A 170 -19.48 17.56 27.76
N ARG A 171 -18.37 17.62 28.52
CA ARG A 171 -18.01 18.81 29.31
C ARG A 171 -17.78 20.02 28.42
N TRP A 172 -17.04 19.85 27.33
CA TRP A 172 -16.78 20.93 26.38
C TRP A 172 -18.09 21.44 25.74
N LYS A 173 -19.00 20.55 25.38
CA LYS A 173 -20.32 20.93 24.84
C LYS A 173 -21.16 21.73 25.85
N LYS A 174 -21.12 21.36 27.13
CA LYS A 174 -21.78 22.13 28.21
C LYS A 174 -21.16 23.50 28.40
N GLU A 175 -19.83 23.60 28.34
CA GLU A 175 -19.13 24.88 28.42
C GLU A 175 -19.48 25.80 27.25
N LEU A 176 -19.53 25.25 26.03
CA LEU A 176 -19.92 25.99 24.83
C LEU A 176 -21.35 26.54 24.95
N GLN A 177 -22.29 25.72 25.43
CA GLN A 177 -23.67 26.17 25.68
C GLN A 177 -23.74 27.26 26.75
N LEU A 178 -22.96 27.14 27.83
CA LEU A 178 -22.89 28.16 28.87
C LEU A 178 -22.34 29.48 28.33
N GLN A 179 -21.32 29.42 27.46
CA GLN A 179 -20.75 30.59 26.80
C GLN A 179 -21.76 31.26 25.86
N GLU A 180 -22.47 30.48 25.03
CA GLU A 180 -23.55 30.98 24.16
C GLU A 180 -24.66 31.66 24.97
N GLU A 181 -25.08 31.08 26.10
CA GLU A 181 -26.06 31.69 27.01
C GLU A 181 -25.56 33.00 27.63
N GLN A 182 -24.27 33.08 27.99
CA GLN A 182 -23.67 34.30 28.52
C GLN A 182 -23.61 35.40 27.44
N GLU A 183 -23.17 35.07 26.23
CA GLU A 183 -23.15 36.00 25.10
C GLU A 183 -24.56 36.50 24.75
N GLN A 184 -25.56 35.63 24.80
CA GLN A 184 -26.95 36.01 24.56
C GLN A 184 -27.45 36.99 25.63
N LYS A 185 -27.17 36.72 26.92
CA LYS A 185 -27.51 37.65 28.02
C LYS A 185 -26.85 39.02 27.85
N VAL A 186 -25.59 39.06 27.41
CA VAL A 186 -24.88 40.32 27.14
C VAL A 186 -25.55 41.08 25.99
N LYS A 187 -25.93 40.40 24.89
CA LYS A 187 -26.66 41.00 23.77
C LYS A 187 -28.02 41.56 24.21
N ASP A 188 -28.77 40.79 24.99
CA ASP A 188 -30.08 41.23 25.51
C ASP A 188 -29.92 42.45 26.43
N GLN A 189 -28.88 42.49 27.26
CA GLN A 189 -28.59 43.63 28.13
C GLN A 189 -28.19 44.88 27.35
N GLN A 190 -27.39 44.74 26.28
CA GLN A 190 -27.03 45.85 25.39
C GLN A 190 -28.26 46.40 24.65
N GLN A 191 -29.16 45.53 24.17
CA GLN A 191 -30.40 45.97 23.53
C GLN A 191 -31.32 46.74 24.50
N GLN A 192 -31.42 46.30 25.76
CA GLN A 192 -32.20 47.03 26.77
C GLN A 192 -31.62 48.41 27.08
N GLN A 193 -30.29 48.55 27.13
CA GLN A 193 -29.64 49.86 27.33
C GLN A 193 -29.87 50.80 26.14
N GLN A 194 -29.84 50.29 24.91
CA GLN A 194 -30.14 51.10 23.71
C GLN A 194 -31.60 51.60 23.71
N GLN A 195 -32.56 50.75 24.09
CA GLN A 195 -33.97 51.14 24.18
C GLN A 195 -34.25 52.16 25.30
N GLN A 196 -33.48 52.14 26.40
CA GLN A 196 -33.59 53.16 27.45
C GLN A 196 -32.98 54.50 27.00
N GLY A 197 -31.85 54.49 26.29
CA GLY A 197 -31.23 55.71 25.74
C GLY A 197 -32.06 56.43 24.68
N GLU A 198 -32.80 55.69 23.83
CA GLU A 198 -33.68 56.30 22.82
C GLU A 198 -34.90 57.02 23.43
N ASN A 199 -35.38 56.61 24.61
CA ASN A 199 -36.49 57.29 25.27
C ASN A 199 -36.07 58.59 25.98
N ASP A 200 -34.85 58.66 26.55
CA ASP A 200 -34.34 59.91 27.14
C ASP A 200 -33.95 60.96 26.10
N THR A 201 -33.57 60.54 24.89
CA THR A 201 -33.18 61.46 23.79
C THR A 201 -34.37 62.12 23.11
N ARG A 202 -35.62 61.67 23.36
CA ARG A 202 -36.83 62.24 22.74
C ARG A 202 -37.47 63.41 23.52
N VAL A 203 -37.00 63.71 24.73
CA VAL A 203 -37.55 64.80 25.57
C VAL A 203 -36.74 66.11 25.48
N ASN A 204 -35.51 66.10 24.95
CA ASN A 204 -34.72 67.33 24.80
C ASN A 204 -34.07 67.45 23.42
N GLY A 205 -34.57 68.42 22.65
CA GLY A 205 -33.69 69.27 21.85
C GLY A 205 -33.59 68.95 20.36
N ALA A 206 -34.49 69.56 19.59
CA ALA A 206 -34.13 70.07 18.28
C ALA A 206 -33.02 71.13 18.44
N SER A 207 -31.76 70.81 18.11
CA SER A 207 -30.80 71.79 17.60
C SER A 207 -29.48 71.12 17.20
N ALA A 208 -28.90 71.67 16.13
CA ALA A 208 -27.49 71.63 15.77
C ALA A 208 -26.94 70.36 15.09
N GLN A 209 -26.80 70.53 13.77
CA GLN A 209 -25.69 70.04 12.96
C GLN A 209 -24.38 69.89 13.76
N SER A 210 -23.80 68.70 13.76
CA SER A 210 -22.34 68.58 13.83
C SER A 210 -21.86 67.26 13.27
N THR A 211 -21.07 67.39 12.21
CA THR A 211 -20.13 66.44 11.67
C THR A 211 -19.28 65.80 12.76
N ASN A 212 -19.32 64.48 12.91
CA ASN A 212 -18.14 63.70 13.26
C ASN A 212 -18.31 62.26 12.81
N LYS A 213 -17.51 61.93 11.80
CA LYS A 213 -17.38 60.62 11.17
C LYS A 213 -16.52 59.77 12.09
N THR A 214 -17.16 59.10 13.05
CA THR A 214 -16.51 58.20 13.98
C THR A 214 -15.95 57.02 13.19
N LYS A 215 -14.61 56.98 13.08
CA LYS A 215 -13.85 55.79 12.73
C LYS A 215 -14.07 54.78 13.85
N GLU A 216 -15.10 53.94 13.72
CA GLU A 216 -15.17 52.73 14.51
C GLU A 216 -14.07 51.81 14.03
N GLU A 217 -13.14 51.57 14.95
CA GLU A 217 -12.04 50.63 14.88
C GLU A 217 -12.59 49.22 14.62
N GLN A 218 -12.69 48.89 13.35
CA GLN A 218 -12.53 47.52 12.89
C GLN A 218 -11.10 47.07 13.26
N ASN A 219 -10.92 46.64 14.49
CA ASN A 219 -9.89 45.68 14.90
C ASN A 219 -10.25 44.33 14.24
N VAL A 220 -10.26 44.33 12.90
CA VAL A 220 -10.27 43.12 12.09
C VAL A 220 -8.92 42.50 12.39
N ILE A 221 -8.98 41.40 13.13
CA ILE A 221 -7.88 40.46 13.34
C ILE A 221 -7.16 40.37 12.00
N ASP A 222 -5.95 40.91 11.93
CA ASP A 222 -5.09 40.84 10.76
C ASP A 222 -4.83 39.34 10.57
N HIS A 223 -5.67 38.73 9.73
CA HIS A 223 -5.72 37.28 9.58
C HIS A 223 -4.34 36.83 9.14
N ASP A 224 -3.64 36.08 10.01
CA ASP A 224 -2.31 35.51 9.78
C ASP A 224 -2.23 34.91 8.37
N HIS A 225 -1.75 35.70 7.42
CA HIS A 225 -1.71 35.31 6.02
C HIS A 225 -0.42 34.54 5.79
N HIS A 226 -0.52 33.24 5.49
CA HIS A 226 0.67 32.44 5.25
C HIS A 226 1.22 32.77 3.86
N PRO A 227 2.52 33.10 3.70
CA PRO A 227 3.07 33.63 2.45
C PRO A 227 2.91 32.68 1.25
N ILE A 228 2.86 31.37 1.49
CA ILE A 228 2.69 30.34 0.45
C ILE A 228 1.23 29.86 0.36
N LEU A 229 0.53 29.77 1.49
CA LEU A 229 -0.74 29.04 1.60
C LEU A 229 -1.95 29.98 1.58
N GLY A 230 -1.73 31.29 1.71
CA GLY A 230 -2.77 32.29 1.68
C GLY A 230 -3.51 32.41 3.00
N GLU A 231 -4.82 32.63 2.89
CA GLU A 231 -5.76 32.86 3.99
C GLU A 231 -5.94 31.59 4.86
N VAL A 232 -5.83 31.75 6.18
CA VAL A 232 -6.26 30.74 7.16
C VAL A 232 -7.78 30.75 7.22
N ILE A 233 -8.40 29.63 6.89
CA ILE A 233 -9.86 29.46 7.04
C ILE A 233 -10.21 29.13 8.48
N LEU A 234 -9.44 28.23 9.10
CA LEU A 234 -9.74 27.70 10.42
C LEU A 234 -8.47 27.22 11.13
N ASP A 235 -8.29 27.65 12.38
CA ASP A 235 -7.25 27.13 13.27
C ASP A 235 -7.91 26.26 14.36
N LEU A 236 -7.51 24.99 14.44
CA LEU A 236 -7.99 24.03 15.44
C LEU A 236 -6.99 23.84 16.60
N GLY A 237 -5.90 24.62 16.65
CA GLY A 237 -4.83 24.56 17.64
C GLY A 237 -3.83 23.41 17.43
N TYR A 238 -4.28 22.25 16.94
CA TYR A 238 -3.40 21.13 16.57
C TYR A 238 -3.18 21.00 15.06
N LYS A 239 -4.02 21.66 14.25
CA LYS A 239 -3.87 21.78 12.80
C LYS A 239 -4.56 23.06 12.31
N ARG A 240 -4.09 23.58 11.18
CA ARG A 240 -4.62 24.78 10.52
C ARG A 240 -5.14 24.43 9.13
N ILE A 241 -6.24 25.04 8.71
CA ILE A 241 -6.85 24.85 7.39
C ILE A 241 -6.66 26.13 6.57
N TYR A 242 -6.12 25.99 5.36
CA TYR A 242 -5.82 27.08 4.44
C TYR A 242 -6.57 26.91 3.12
N ALA A 243 -6.76 28.03 2.41
CA ALA A 243 -7.14 28.07 1.00
C ALA A 243 -5.93 28.42 0.13
N ALA A 244 -5.20 27.40 -0.35
CA ALA A 244 -3.99 27.58 -1.14
C ALA A 244 -4.24 27.46 -2.65
N SER A 245 -3.45 28.18 -3.46
CA SER A 245 -3.45 27.98 -4.91
C SER A 245 -2.72 26.69 -5.28
N ALA A 246 -3.26 25.94 -6.25
CA ALA A 246 -2.63 24.75 -6.81
C ALA A 246 -1.21 25.02 -7.32
N LYS A 247 -0.95 26.23 -7.83
CA LYS A 247 0.38 26.65 -8.30
C LYS A 247 1.40 26.67 -7.16
N ASN A 248 1.00 27.20 -6.01
CA ASN A 248 1.85 27.27 -4.83
C ASN A 248 2.05 25.87 -4.22
N LEU A 249 1.01 25.02 -4.23
CA LEU A 249 1.14 23.65 -3.75
C LEU A 249 2.14 22.82 -4.55
N ALA A 250 2.25 23.06 -5.86
CA ALA A 250 3.18 22.34 -6.72
C ALA A 250 4.68 22.64 -6.45
N SER A 251 5.00 23.75 -5.76
CA SER A 251 6.38 24.08 -5.38
C SER A 251 6.80 23.49 -4.03
N ILE A 252 5.86 22.97 -3.24
CA ILE A 252 6.13 22.40 -1.92
C ILE A 252 6.78 21.01 -2.08
N PRO A 253 7.90 20.73 -1.41
CA PRO A 253 8.54 19.42 -1.47
C PRO A 253 7.68 18.33 -0.82
N VAL A 254 7.79 17.10 -1.31
CA VAL A 254 7.17 15.92 -0.67
C VAL A 254 8.04 15.44 0.48
N TRP A 255 7.43 15.20 1.64
CA TRP A 255 8.11 14.70 2.83
C TRP A 255 8.69 13.30 2.59
N GLU A 256 10.01 13.16 2.72
CA GLU A 256 10.81 11.93 2.58
C GLU A 256 10.57 11.07 1.32
N ARG A 257 9.76 11.53 0.36
CA ARG A 257 9.36 10.79 -0.87
C ARG A 257 8.89 9.36 -0.58
N GLN A 258 8.19 9.15 0.54
CA GLN A 258 7.79 7.83 1.02
C GLN A 258 6.92 7.05 0.01
N ARG A 259 6.08 7.75 -0.77
CA ARG A 259 5.42 7.19 -1.96
C ARG A 259 6.07 7.79 -3.21
N VAL A 260 6.42 6.97 -4.19
CA VAL A 260 6.95 7.47 -5.48
C VAL A 260 5.86 8.27 -6.21
N TYR A 261 6.15 9.54 -6.53
CA TYR A 261 5.29 10.34 -7.39
C TYR A 261 5.37 9.83 -8.83
N ARG A 262 4.23 9.44 -9.40
CA ARG A 262 4.14 8.96 -10.78
C ARG A 262 3.35 9.97 -11.61
N HIS A 263 4.04 10.65 -12.53
CA HIS A 263 3.43 11.65 -13.41
C HIS A 263 2.27 11.08 -14.24
N GLU A 264 2.39 9.84 -14.74
CA GLU A 264 1.32 9.17 -15.51
C GLU A 264 0.06 8.95 -14.67
N ARG A 265 0.18 8.61 -13.39
CA ARG A 265 -0.99 8.47 -12.49
C ARG A 265 -1.70 9.81 -12.34
N ALA A 266 -0.95 10.89 -12.09
CA ALA A 266 -1.50 12.23 -12.00
C ALA A 266 -2.19 12.68 -13.31
N LYS A 267 -1.64 12.29 -14.47
CA LYS A 267 -2.21 12.57 -15.80
C LYS A 267 -3.52 11.81 -16.06
N VAL A 268 -3.60 10.55 -15.65
CA VAL A 268 -4.84 9.76 -15.70
C VAL A 268 -5.89 10.40 -14.81
N MET A 269 -5.54 10.71 -13.55
CA MET A 269 -6.42 11.42 -12.61
C MET A 269 -6.91 12.75 -13.19
N ALA A 270 -6.03 13.53 -13.84
CA ALA A 270 -6.42 14.82 -14.44
C ALA A 270 -7.39 14.62 -15.61
N THR A 271 -7.21 13.56 -16.39
CA THR A 271 -8.08 13.25 -17.54
C THR A 271 -9.45 12.77 -17.09
N GLU A 272 -9.52 11.95 -16.04
CA GLU A 272 -10.77 11.53 -15.41
C GLU A 272 -11.46 12.70 -14.71
N LYS A 273 -10.68 13.53 -13.99
CA LYS A 273 -11.23 14.66 -13.25
C LYS A 273 -11.81 15.74 -14.15
N ARG A 274 -11.20 15.94 -15.32
CA ARG A 274 -11.75 16.83 -16.36
C ARG A 274 -13.15 16.42 -16.83
N LYS A 275 -13.51 15.14 -16.73
CA LYS A 275 -14.84 14.64 -17.09
C LYS A 275 -15.87 14.78 -15.95
N SER A 276 -15.43 15.17 -14.75
CA SER A 276 -16.21 15.20 -13.52
C SER A 276 -15.92 16.45 -12.68
N LEU A 277 -15.81 17.60 -13.35
CA LEU A 277 -15.46 18.89 -12.72
C LEU A 277 -16.55 19.41 -11.79
N GLU A 278 -17.81 19.07 -12.07
CA GLU A 278 -19.00 19.43 -11.31
C GLU A 278 -18.96 18.94 -9.86
N LEU A 279 -18.18 17.90 -9.56
CA LEU A 279 -18.03 17.36 -8.21
C LEU A 279 -17.00 18.12 -7.35
N GLY A 280 -16.35 19.16 -7.89
CA GLY A 280 -15.25 19.86 -7.20
C GLY A 280 -14.03 18.95 -6.95
N LEU A 281 -12.99 19.40 -6.25
CA LEU A 281 -11.83 18.55 -5.96
C LEU A 281 -12.09 17.69 -4.70
N PRO A 282 -12.11 16.35 -4.80
CA PRO A 282 -12.34 15.51 -3.63
C PRO A 282 -11.09 15.41 -2.74
N GLY A 283 -11.32 15.53 -1.43
CA GLY A 283 -10.32 15.34 -0.39
C GLY A 283 -9.38 16.53 -0.16
N ILE A 284 -8.85 16.62 1.05
CA ILE A 284 -7.93 17.68 1.50
C ILE A 284 -6.47 17.29 1.28
N ILE A 285 -5.58 18.25 0.99
CA ILE A 285 -4.13 18.02 0.93
C ILE A 285 -3.55 18.20 2.34
N THR A 286 -2.73 17.26 2.79
CA THR A 286 -2.16 17.29 4.14
C THR A 286 -0.68 17.66 4.09
N LEU A 287 -0.33 18.75 4.78
CA LEU A 287 1.03 19.25 4.91
C LEU A 287 1.53 19.16 6.34
N HIS A 288 2.84 19.07 6.46
CA HIS A 288 3.60 19.32 7.68
C HIS A 288 4.32 20.65 7.55
N GLU A 289 4.34 21.42 8.63
CA GLU A 289 5.13 22.66 8.73
C GLU A 289 6.15 22.50 9.84
N ALA A 290 7.42 22.45 9.46
CA ALA A 290 8.50 22.36 10.41
C ALA A 290 8.64 23.64 11.25
N SER A 291 9.37 23.57 12.36
CA SER A 291 9.65 24.70 13.27
C SER A 291 10.26 25.94 12.60
N ASN A 292 10.95 25.75 11.47
CA ASN A 292 11.52 26.82 10.65
C ASN A 292 10.54 27.39 9.60
N GLY A 293 9.27 26.99 9.63
CA GLY A 293 8.24 27.36 8.64
C GLY A 293 8.33 26.58 7.32
N GLN A 294 9.21 25.58 7.21
CA GLN A 294 9.34 24.80 5.98
C GLN A 294 8.16 23.84 5.83
N LEU A 295 7.45 23.96 4.71
CA LEU A 295 6.33 23.09 4.36
C LEU A 295 6.80 21.82 3.66
N SER A 296 6.16 20.69 3.97
CA SER A 296 6.32 19.43 3.25
C SER A 296 4.98 18.72 3.05
N ILE A 297 4.74 18.15 1.87
CA ILE A 297 3.53 17.37 1.57
C ILE A 297 3.63 15.99 2.23
N LEU A 298 2.68 15.67 3.11
CA LEU A 298 2.53 14.35 3.72
C LEU A 298 1.61 13.44 2.91
N ASP A 299 0.45 13.96 2.48
CA ASP A 299 -0.49 13.26 1.63
C ASP A 299 -1.05 14.15 0.51
N GLY A 300 -1.44 13.53 -0.60
CA GLY A 300 -2.05 14.20 -1.73
C GLY A 300 -1.09 14.59 -2.85
N GLN A 301 0.16 14.08 -2.87
CA GLN A 301 1.15 14.43 -3.91
C GLN A 301 0.64 14.21 -5.36
N HIS A 302 -0.11 13.13 -5.62
CA HIS A 302 -0.67 12.87 -6.94
C HIS A 302 -1.84 13.82 -7.27
N ARG A 303 -2.56 14.29 -6.25
CA ARG A 303 -3.62 15.30 -6.39
C ARG A 303 -3.01 16.66 -6.71
N VAL A 304 -1.91 17.03 -6.05
CA VAL A 304 -1.12 18.23 -6.39
C VAL A 304 -0.62 18.16 -7.84
N GLY A 305 -0.02 17.04 -8.24
CA GLY A 305 0.40 16.83 -9.63
C GLY A 305 -0.74 16.88 -10.63
N MET A 306 -1.90 16.30 -10.29
CA MET A 306 -3.12 16.36 -11.10
C MET A 306 -3.59 17.81 -11.28
N MET A 307 -3.65 18.61 -10.21
CA MET A 307 -4.07 20.01 -10.26
C MET A 307 -3.10 20.86 -11.09
N ALA A 308 -1.79 20.64 -10.99
CA ALA A 308 -0.80 21.31 -11.83
C ALA A 308 -0.99 21.01 -13.32
N ILE A 309 -1.31 19.77 -13.67
CA ILE A 309 -1.63 19.36 -15.06
C ILE A 309 -2.93 20.01 -15.53
N LEU A 310 -3.96 20.06 -14.68
CA LEU A 310 -5.23 20.72 -14.99
C LEU A 310 -5.06 22.21 -15.23
N GLN A 311 -4.35 22.90 -14.33
CA GLN A 311 -4.05 24.34 -14.46
C GLN A 311 -3.35 24.63 -15.79
N SER A 312 -2.31 23.86 -16.14
CA SER A 312 -1.59 24.00 -17.41
C SER A 312 -2.50 23.82 -18.64
N LYS A 313 -3.45 22.88 -18.58
CA LYS A 313 -4.42 22.63 -19.65
C LYS A 313 -5.44 23.76 -19.78
N ILE A 314 -5.97 24.26 -18.65
CA ILE A 314 -6.93 25.37 -18.60
C ILE A 314 -6.28 26.63 -19.17
N SER A 315 -5.06 26.99 -18.73
CA SER A 315 -4.34 28.14 -19.28
C SER A 315 -4.12 28.02 -20.80
N SER A 316 -3.95 26.80 -21.32
CA SER A 316 -3.79 26.56 -22.76
C SER A 316 -5.10 26.61 -23.56
N SER A 317 -6.25 26.27 -22.95
CA SER A 317 -7.57 26.28 -23.62
C SER A 317 -8.24 27.65 -23.58
N THR A 318 -8.11 28.39 -22.47
CA THR A 318 -8.65 29.75 -22.33
C THR A 318 -8.08 30.67 -23.41
N ALA A 319 -6.79 30.54 -23.74
CA ALA A 319 -6.14 31.32 -24.79
C ALA A 319 -6.68 31.08 -26.21
N LYS A 320 -7.38 29.96 -26.45
CA LYS A 320 -7.81 29.55 -27.80
C LYS A 320 -9.30 29.69 -28.06
N THR A 321 -10.14 29.42 -27.06
CA THR A 321 -11.56 29.12 -27.30
C THR A 321 -12.56 29.98 -26.56
N GLY A 322 -12.15 30.81 -25.59
CA GLY A 322 -13.05 31.73 -24.87
C GLY A 322 -14.29 31.06 -24.24
N ASN A 323 -14.27 29.74 -24.04
CA ASN A 323 -15.43 28.98 -23.57
C ASN A 323 -15.56 29.10 -22.05
N ALA A 324 -16.69 29.62 -21.59
CA ALA A 324 -17.02 29.83 -20.17
C ALA A 324 -17.09 28.53 -19.33
N ALA A 325 -17.17 27.35 -19.97
CA ALA A 325 -17.20 26.08 -19.26
C ALA A 325 -15.90 25.74 -18.50
N ASP A 326 -14.76 26.36 -18.86
CA ASP A 326 -13.49 26.17 -18.15
C ASP A 326 -13.38 27.00 -16.85
N GLU A 327 -14.33 27.89 -16.53
CA GLU A 327 -14.35 28.67 -15.26
C GLU A 327 -14.87 27.88 -14.04
N ALA A 328 -15.40 26.67 -14.23
CA ALA A 328 -16.09 25.95 -13.16
C ALA A 328 -15.18 25.46 -12.01
N LEU A 329 -13.87 25.35 -12.23
CA LEU A 329 -12.93 24.83 -11.23
C LEU A 329 -11.97 25.92 -10.75
N ASN A 330 -12.24 26.48 -9.57
CA ASN A 330 -11.34 27.43 -8.92
C ASN A 330 -10.13 26.68 -8.30
N LEU A 331 -9.01 26.66 -9.03
CA LEU A 331 -7.75 26.08 -8.56
C LEU A 331 -6.93 27.00 -7.66
N ASP A 332 -7.41 28.22 -7.40
CA ASP A 332 -6.73 29.18 -6.50
C ASP A 332 -7.16 29.04 -5.04
N ARG A 333 -8.24 28.28 -4.77
CA ARG A 333 -8.76 28.02 -3.42
C ARG A 333 -8.87 26.53 -3.12
N VAL A 334 -7.74 25.84 -3.12
CA VAL A 334 -7.65 24.42 -2.72
C VAL A 334 -7.55 24.32 -1.21
N LEU A 335 -8.38 23.49 -0.59
CA LEU A 335 -8.31 23.23 0.85
C LEU A 335 -7.08 22.42 1.21
N VAL A 336 -6.35 22.91 2.20
CA VAL A 336 -5.12 22.30 2.72
C VAL A 336 -5.18 22.28 4.22
N GLU A 337 -4.87 21.15 4.84
CA GLU A 337 -4.63 21.07 6.28
C GLU A 337 -3.12 21.01 6.56
N VAL A 338 -2.69 21.75 7.57
CA VAL A 338 -1.29 21.89 7.95
C VAL A 338 -1.15 21.50 9.42
N PHE A 339 -0.23 20.58 9.68
CA PHE A 339 0.17 20.19 11.02
C PHE A 339 1.48 20.92 11.37
N PRO A 340 1.42 22.02 12.16
CA PRO A 340 2.61 22.72 12.59
C PRO A 340 3.37 21.90 13.64
N ASP A 341 4.69 21.83 13.51
CA ASP A 341 5.56 21.40 14.60
C ASP A 341 5.37 22.37 15.77
N LYS A 342 4.93 21.83 16.91
CA LYS A 342 4.95 22.61 18.13
C LYS A 342 6.40 22.89 18.46
N ASN A 343 6.79 24.16 18.44
CA ASN A 343 8.01 24.62 19.07
C ASN A 343 7.84 24.42 20.59
N ASP A 344 8.00 23.18 21.07
CA ASP A 344 8.09 22.90 22.49
C ASP A 344 9.46 23.39 22.96
N SER A 345 9.62 24.71 23.04
CA SER A 345 10.77 25.41 23.61
C SER A 345 11.01 25.03 25.07
N ASP A 346 10.09 24.31 25.71
CA ASP A 346 10.18 23.88 27.11
C ASP A 346 10.55 22.39 27.32
N SER A 347 10.69 21.58 26.26
CA SER A 347 11.03 20.15 26.40
C SER A 347 12.54 19.87 26.33
N SER A 348 13.30 20.43 27.27
CA SER A 348 14.74 20.16 27.45
C SER A 348 15.10 18.72 27.88
N THR A 349 14.15 17.79 27.87
CA THR A 349 14.34 16.46 28.46
C THR A 349 14.25 15.37 27.40
N THR A 350 15.44 14.85 27.03
CA THR A 350 15.71 13.57 26.34
C THR A 350 15.41 13.48 24.83
N ALA A 351 16.40 13.94 24.06
CA ALA A 351 16.52 13.95 22.59
C ALA A 351 16.64 12.56 21.88
N THR A 352 16.04 11.47 22.38
CA THR A 352 16.41 10.13 21.89
C THR A 352 15.44 9.47 20.91
N THR A 353 14.24 10.01 20.69
CA THR A 353 13.35 9.51 19.62
C THR A 353 12.59 10.66 18.98
N ASN A 354 13.29 11.46 18.18
CA ASN A 354 12.68 12.45 17.27
C ASN A 354 11.97 11.71 16.12
N THR A 355 10.90 10.98 16.42
CA THR A 355 9.85 10.73 15.43
C THR A 355 9.22 12.09 15.17
N SER A 356 9.64 12.74 14.08
CA SER A 356 9.04 14.00 13.61
C SER A 356 7.53 13.83 13.57
N LEU A 357 6.75 14.82 14.03
CA LEU A 357 5.28 14.84 13.96
C LEU A 357 4.78 14.44 12.56
N ALA A 358 5.54 14.81 11.52
CA ALA A 358 5.34 14.37 10.15
C ALA A 358 5.25 12.85 9.99
N SER A 359 6.13 12.09 10.63
CA SER A 359 6.15 10.63 10.62
C SER A 359 4.91 10.04 11.30
N ASP A 360 4.48 10.64 12.40
CA ASP A 360 3.32 10.16 13.16
C ASP A 360 2.03 10.42 12.39
N VAL A 361 1.85 11.64 11.89
CA VAL A 361 0.70 12.03 11.05
C VAL A 361 0.69 11.21 9.77
N PHE A 362 1.83 11.04 9.10
CA PHE A 362 1.94 10.18 7.92
C PHE A 362 1.54 8.74 8.25
N THR A 363 2.05 8.17 9.33
CA THR A 363 1.73 6.81 9.76
C THR A 363 0.25 6.68 10.11
N GLU A 364 -0.36 7.68 10.74
CA GLU A 364 -1.78 7.69 11.10
C GLU A 364 -2.69 7.74 9.87
N ILE A 365 -2.43 8.65 8.93
CA ILE A 365 -3.16 8.72 7.65
C ILE A 365 -3.08 7.37 6.93
N ASN A 366 -1.89 6.76 6.95
CA ASN A 366 -1.61 5.48 6.31
C ASN A 366 -1.97 4.25 7.16
N LYS A 367 -2.47 4.39 8.38
CA LYS A 367 -3.15 3.29 9.07
C LYS A 367 -4.57 3.10 8.52
N ALA A 368 -5.18 4.18 8.02
CA ALA A 368 -6.50 4.14 7.42
C ALA A 368 -6.49 3.58 5.98
N GLU A 369 -5.37 3.69 5.26
CA GLU A 369 -5.16 3.07 3.94
C GLU A 369 -4.05 2.03 3.99
N PRO A 370 -4.20 0.80 3.46
CA PRO A 370 -3.12 -0.18 3.47
C PRO A 370 -1.88 0.32 2.68
N VAL A 371 -0.85 0.78 3.41
CA VAL A 371 0.46 1.13 2.86
C VAL A 371 1.33 -0.10 2.74
N LYS A 372 2.11 -0.12 1.65
CA LYS A 372 3.09 -1.18 1.39
C LYS A 372 4.23 -1.07 2.40
N LEU A 373 4.71 -2.21 2.89
CA LEU A 373 5.74 -2.25 3.94
C LEU A 373 7.01 -1.53 3.50
N VAL A 374 7.34 -1.61 2.21
CA VAL A 374 8.49 -0.91 1.62
C VAL A 374 8.38 0.62 1.68
N ASP A 375 7.16 1.17 1.75
CA ASP A 375 6.89 2.62 1.73
C ASP A 375 6.70 3.19 3.16
N MET A 376 6.79 2.35 4.20
CA MET A 376 6.66 2.80 5.59
C MET A 376 7.96 3.43 6.11
N PRO A 377 7.90 4.59 6.79
CA PRO A 377 9.08 5.23 7.36
C PRO A 377 9.72 4.32 8.44
N GLY A 378 11.05 4.25 8.43
CA GLY A 378 11.83 3.45 9.38
C GLY A 378 11.87 1.94 9.12
N ILE A 379 11.00 1.39 8.26
CA ILE A 379 10.98 -0.05 7.95
C ILE A 379 12.06 -0.41 6.92
N ALA A 380 12.05 0.26 5.77
CA ALA A 380 13.02 0.02 4.69
C ALA A 380 14.13 1.08 4.68
N LYS A 381 15.39 0.64 4.57
CA LYS A 381 16.53 1.56 4.40
C LYS A 381 16.34 2.38 3.12
N LYS A 382 16.79 3.65 3.14
CA LYS A 382 16.69 4.56 1.97
C LYS A 382 17.43 3.99 0.74
N SER A 383 18.55 3.28 0.96
CA SER A 383 19.29 2.56 -0.10
C SER A 383 18.45 1.46 -0.76
N ASP A 384 17.82 0.63 0.06
CA ASP A 384 17.11 -0.57 -0.37
C ASP A 384 15.85 -0.18 -1.15
N ARG A 385 15.13 0.84 -0.66
CA ARG A 385 14.02 1.46 -1.39
C ARG A 385 14.44 1.94 -2.77
N ARG A 386 15.56 2.67 -2.87
CA ARG A 386 16.07 3.16 -4.15
C ARG A 386 16.40 2.00 -5.11
N ILE A 387 17.07 0.96 -4.63
CA ILE A 387 17.43 -0.22 -5.45
C ILE A 387 16.17 -0.89 -6.01
N ILE A 388 15.17 -1.13 -5.15
CA ILE A 388 13.91 -1.78 -5.52
C ILE A 388 13.09 -0.89 -6.48
N ASP A 389 13.01 0.41 -6.20
CA ASP A 389 12.27 1.38 -7.00
C ASP A 389 12.86 1.48 -8.42
N ASP A 390 14.18 1.62 -8.52
CA ASP A 390 14.88 1.75 -9.80
C ASP A 390 14.73 0.46 -10.63
N ALA A 391 14.93 -0.72 -10.01
CA ALA A 391 14.80 -2.01 -10.69
C ALA A 391 13.36 -2.28 -11.15
N ALA A 392 12.36 -2.07 -10.29
CA ALA A 392 10.96 -2.27 -10.65
C ALA A 392 10.51 -1.28 -11.75
N SER A 393 11.05 -0.06 -11.75
CA SER A 393 10.79 0.94 -12.79
C SER A 393 11.42 0.55 -14.11
N MET A 394 12.64 0.02 -14.11
CA MET A 394 13.29 -0.50 -15.32
C MET A 394 12.56 -1.72 -15.88
N LEU A 395 12.18 -2.68 -15.04
CA LEU A 395 11.42 -3.85 -15.46
C LEU A 395 10.06 -3.47 -16.08
N CYS A 396 9.37 -2.49 -15.50
CA CYS A 396 8.12 -1.95 -16.05
C CYS A 396 8.32 -1.31 -17.43
N LYS A 397 9.49 -0.68 -17.68
CA LYS A 397 9.83 -0.11 -18.98
C LYS A 397 10.16 -1.20 -20.01
N SER A 398 10.80 -2.30 -19.58
CA SER A 398 11.12 -3.43 -20.46
C SER A 398 9.87 -4.23 -20.88
N TYR A 399 8.86 -4.32 -20.01
CA TYR A 399 7.64 -5.11 -20.26
C TYR A 399 6.33 -4.30 -20.07
N PRO A 400 6.12 -3.20 -20.81
CA PRO A 400 5.03 -2.26 -20.53
C PRO A 400 3.63 -2.90 -20.60
N ASP A 401 3.42 -3.88 -21.49
CA ASP A 401 2.13 -4.56 -21.65
C ASP A 401 1.77 -5.47 -20.46
N MET A 402 2.78 -5.95 -19.74
CA MET A 402 2.64 -6.87 -18.61
C MET A 402 2.45 -6.14 -17.28
N PHE A 403 2.66 -4.83 -17.24
CA PHE A 403 2.41 -4.02 -16.05
C PHE A 403 1.09 -3.27 -16.15
N LYS A 404 0.25 -3.40 -15.12
CA LYS A 404 -1.01 -2.66 -15.00
C LYS A 404 -0.99 -1.72 -13.79
N PRO A 405 -1.58 -0.53 -13.90
CA PRO A 405 -1.63 0.43 -12.79
C PRO A 405 -2.54 -0.04 -11.64
N SER A 406 -3.46 -0.97 -11.89
CA SER A 406 -4.34 -1.52 -10.86
C SER A 406 -3.58 -2.45 -9.92
N GLN A 407 -3.74 -2.24 -8.61
CA GLN A 407 -3.21 -3.13 -7.56
C GLN A 407 -3.91 -4.50 -7.55
N ARG A 408 -5.10 -4.61 -8.13
CA ARG A 408 -5.88 -5.87 -8.24
C ARG A 408 -5.80 -6.44 -9.66
N CYS A 409 -4.62 -6.35 -10.29
CA CYS A 409 -4.42 -6.95 -11.61
C CYS A 409 -4.43 -8.48 -11.51
N ARG A 410 -5.00 -9.13 -12.53
CA ARG A 410 -5.01 -10.60 -12.64
C ARG A 410 -3.76 -11.07 -13.38
N ALA A 411 -3.28 -12.26 -13.00
CA ALA A 411 -2.22 -12.96 -13.74
C ALA A 411 -2.54 -12.99 -15.25
N PRO A 412 -1.54 -12.75 -16.11
CA PRO A 412 -0.11 -12.70 -15.83
C PRO A 412 0.41 -11.29 -15.51
N HIS A 413 -0.47 -10.29 -15.36
CA HIS A 413 -0.02 -8.91 -15.20
C HIS A 413 0.46 -8.64 -13.78
N LEU A 414 1.48 -7.79 -13.67
CA LEU A 414 1.99 -7.29 -12.39
C LEU A 414 1.62 -5.83 -12.17
N ASN A 415 1.59 -5.46 -10.90
CA ASN A 415 1.54 -4.07 -10.47
C ASN A 415 2.89 -3.71 -9.87
N VAL A 416 3.45 -2.58 -10.29
CA VAL A 416 4.80 -2.17 -9.86
C VAL A 416 4.87 -2.01 -8.34
N ASP A 417 3.85 -1.46 -7.69
CA ASP A 417 3.86 -1.27 -6.23
C ASP A 417 3.74 -2.61 -5.47
N ASN A 418 2.93 -3.54 -5.97
CA ASN A 418 2.89 -4.90 -5.42
C ASN A 418 4.21 -5.64 -5.61
N LEU A 419 4.90 -5.45 -6.74
CA LEU A 419 6.21 -6.05 -6.98
C LEU A 419 7.26 -5.50 -6.01
N ARG A 420 7.31 -4.16 -5.83
CA ARG A 420 8.22 -3.51 -4.86
C ARG A 420 8.05 -4.07 -3.46
N ASP A 421 6.80 -4.12 -3.01
CA ASP A 421 6.42 -4.65 -1.70
C ASP A 421 6.77 -6.13 -1.55
N ALA A 422 6.54 -6.94 -2.59
CA ALA A 422 6.83 -8.37 -2.54
C ALA A 422 8.34 -8.66 -2.55
N LEU A 423 9.15 -7.92 -3.31
CA LEU A 423 10.61 -8.01 -3.29
C LEU A 423 11.17 -7.65 -1.91
N PHE A 424 10.61 -6.61 -1.28
CA PHE A 424 11.00 -6.18 0.06
C PHE A 424 10.56 -7.19 1.14
N ALA A 425 9.31 -7.64 1.11
CA ALA A 425 8.76 -8.57 2.09
C ALA A 425 9.44 -9.94 2.04
N ALA A 426 9.88 -10.37 0.85
CA ALA A 426 10.68 -11.57 0.68
C ALA A 426 12.16 -11.35 1.04
N ASP A 427 12.60 -10.16 1.42
CA ASP A 427 13.99 -9.85 1.79
C ASP A 427 15.01 -10.30 0.72
N VAL A 428 14.67 -10.09 -0.56
CA VAL A 428 15.47 -10.54 -1.72
C VAL A 428 16.87 -9.93 -1.69
N LEU A 429 16.98 -8.66 -1.32
CA LEU A 429 18.26 -7.96 -1.29
C LEU A 429 19.26 -8.60 -0.31
N GLN A 430 18.81 -8.96 0.90
CA GLN A 430 19.68 -9.57 1.90
C GLN A 430 19.96 -11.03 1.56
N ARG A 431 18.93 -11.81 1.20
CA ARG A 431 19.09 -13.25 0.90
C ARG A 431 20.04 -13.53 -0.25
N HIS A 432 20.01 -12.71 -1.30
CA HIS A 432 20.85 -12.87 -2.49
C HIS A 432 22.05 -11.91 -2.50
N SER A 433 22.30 -11.17 -1.41
CA SER A 433 23.41 -10.22 -1.29
C SER A 433 23.47 -9.18 -2.42
N ILE A 434 22.31 -8.73 -2.90
CA ILE A 434 22.16 -7.79 -4.01
C ILE A 434 22.37 -6.36 -3.50
N ARG A 435 23.33 -5.64 -4.11
CA ARG A 435 23.72 -4.29 -3.67
C ARG A 435 23.39 -3.18 -4.67
N SER A 436 22.98 -3.53 -5.88
CA SER A 436 22.65 -2.57 -6.93
C SER A 436 21.34 -2.91 -7.63
N HIS A 437 20.70 -1.89 -8.22
CA HIS A 437 19.46 -2.08 -8.99
C HIS A 437 19.69 -2.90 -10.26
N HIS A 438 20.91 -2.88 -10.81
CA HIS A 438 21.26 -3.67 -11.99
C HIS A 438 21.36 -5.16 -11.64
N ASP A 439 22.05 -5.50 -10.54
CA ASP A 439 22.14 -6.88 -10.05
C ASP A 439 20.75 -7.43 -9.71
N LEU A 440 19.87 -6.60 -9.13
CA LEU A 440 18.48 -6.98 -8.87
C LEU A 440 17.72 -7.28 -10.17
N LEU A 441 17.94 -6.48 -11.21
CA LEU A 441 17.28 -6.68 -12.50
C LEU A 441 17.77 -7.96 -13.19
N VAL A 442 19.08 -8.23 -13.18
CA VAL A 442 19.66 -9.48 -13.70
C VAL A 442 19.07 -10.68 -12.97
N TRP A 443 19.02 -10.65 -11.64
CA TRP A 443 18.42 -11.72 -10.85
C TRP A 443 16.92 -11.93 -11.17
N ILE A 444 16.15 -10.85 -11.36
CA ILE A 444 14.74 -10.96 -11.75
C ILE A 444 14.59 -11.59 -13.15
N GLU A 445 15.47 -11.24 -14.10
CA GLU A 445 15.48 -11.82 -15.45
C GLU A 445 15.86 -13.30 -15.45
N GLU A 446 16.83 -13.70 -14.63
CA GLU A 446 17.18 -15.10 -14.39
C GLU A 446 15.97 -15.88 -13.85
N LYS A 447 15.26 -15.32 -12.85
CA LYS A 447 14.02 -15.92 -12.34
C LYS A 447 12.93 -15.98 -13.40
N ASN A 448 12.82 -15.00 -14.29
CA ASN A 448 11.87 -15.06 -15.40
C ASN A 448 12.22 -16.21 -16.36
N ALA A 449 13.50 -16.43 -16.64
CA ALA A 449 13.97 -17.53 -17.48
C ALA A 449 13.75 -18.90 -16.83
N GLU A 450 13.99 -19.05 -15.52
CA GLU A 450 13.66 -20.27 -14.78
C GLU A 450 12.15 -20.57 -14.87
N MET A 451 11.32 -19.54 -14.65
CA MET A 451 9.86 -19.67 -14.74
C MET A 451 9.41 -19.99 -16.17
N ARG A 452 10.07 -19.43 -17.19
CA ARG A 452 9.85 -19.79 -18.59
C ARG A 452 10.13 -21.26 -18.83
N SER A 453 11.24 -21.82 -18.34
CA SER A 453 11.54 -23.25 -18.50
C SER A 453 10.47 -24.13 -17.85
N ILE A 454 10.00 -23.77 -16.66
CA ILE A 454 8.92 -24.48 -15.98
C ILE A 454 7.63 -24.48 -16.81
N TYR A 455 7.27 -23.34 -17.40
CA TYR A 455 6.03 -23.18 -18.16
C TYR A 455 6.09 -23.62 -19.62
N ALA A 456 7.27 -23.61 -20.25
CA ALA A 456 7.46 -24.00 -21.64
C ALA A 456 7.45 -25.53 -21.83
N SER A 457 7.92 -26.31 -20.85
CA SER A 457 7.99 -27.77 -20.95
C SER A 457 6.62 -28.48 -20.98
N SER A 458 5.52 -27.75 -20.78
CA SER A 458 4.18 -28.34 -20.61
C SER A 458 3.16 -27.85 -21.64
N GLY A 459 3.62 -27.22 -22.72
CA GLY A 459 2.74 -26.54 -23.69
C GLY A 459 1.92 -27.45 -24.61
N ASP A 460 2.36 -28.69 -24.86
CA ASP A 460 1.82 -29.49 -25.98
C ASP A 460 1.08 -30.78 -25.59
N ASP A 461 1.17 -31.22 -24.33
CA ASP A 461 0.49 -32.45 -23.89
C ASP A 461 -0.63 -32.14 -22.88
N ASP A 462 -1.86 -32.02 -23.40
CA ASP A 462 -3.10 -31.88 -22.60
C ASP A 462 -3.38 -33.11 -21.70
N ASN A 463 -2.52 -34.14 -21.69
CA ASN A 463 -2.78 -35.46 -21.11
C ASN A 463 -1.71 -36.00 -20.13
N VAL A 464 -0.81 -35.14 -19.62
CA VAL A 464 0.23 -35.60 -18.67
C VAL A 464 -0.24 -35.40 -17.24
N ASP A 465 -0.65 -36.52 -16.61
CA ASP A 465 -0.98 -36.64 -15.17
C ASP A 465 0.15 -36.21 -14.21
N GLY A 466 1.32 -35.83 -14.74
CA GLY A 466 2.50 -35.34 -14.00
C GLY A 466 2.69 -33.83 -13.97
N ALA A 467 1.77 -33.01 -14.52
CA ALA A 467 1.94 -31.56 -14.50
C ALA A 467 2.06 -31.01 -13.06
N SER A 468 3.12 -30.24 -12.80
CA SER A 468 3.38 -29.54 -11.54
C SER A 468 2.11 -28.83 -11.04
N THR A 469 1.80 -28.95 -9.73
CA THR A 469 0.65 -28.33 -9.08
C THR A 469 0.54 -26.83 -9.39
N ALA A 470 1.67 -26.15 -9.61
CA ALA A 470 1.71 -24.74 -9.99
C ALA A 470 0.97 -24.47 -11.33
N MET A 471 1.03 -25.40 -12.28
CA MET A 471 0.47 -25.22 -13.63
C MET A 471 -1.04 -25.41 -13.67
N LYS A 472 -1.58 -26.30 -12.82
CA LYS A 472 -3.02 -26.60 -12.79
C LYS A 472 -3.87 -25.37 -12.44
N ASN A 473 -3.27 -24.37 -11.80
CA ASN A 473 -3.95 -23.14 -11.37
C ASN A 473 -3.83 -21.98 -12.37
N VAL A 474 -3.04 -22.12 -13.43
CA VAL A 474 -2.80 -21.03 -14.39
C VAL A 474 -3.81 -21.12 -15.54
N SER A 475 -4.52 -20.02 -15.78
CA SER A 475 -5.42 -19.91 -16.94
C SER A 475 -4.64 -20.00 -18.27
N LYS A 476 -5.12 -20.81 -19.23
CA LYS A 476 -4.55 -20.90 -20.59
C LYS A 476 -4.38 -19.51 -21.24
N THR A 477 -5.33 -18.59 -21.02
CA THR A 477 -5.26 -17.20 -21.51
C THR A 477 -4.10 -16.42 -20.88
N ALA A 478 -3.81 -16.65 -19.61
CA ALA A 478 -2.70 -16.00 -18.92
C ALA A 478 -1.36 -16.55 -19.39
N LEU A 479 -1.26 -17.87 -19.56
CA LEU A 479 -0.07 -18.53 -20.10
C LEU A 479 0.24 -18.06 -21.52
N ASN A 480 -0.75 -18.01 -22.41
CA ASN A 480 -0.56 -17.54 -23.79
C ASN A 480 -0.07 -16.08 -23.85
N LYS A 481 -0.52 -15.24 -22.92
CA LYS A 481 -0.02 -13.86 -22.79
C LYS A 481 1.41 -13.82 -22.27
N ALA A 482 1.72 -14.61 -21.25
CA ALA A 482 3.08 -14.74 -20.72
C ALA A 482 4.06 -15.18 -21.82
N ILE A 483 3.69 -16.19 -22.63
CA ILE A 483 4.47 -16.66 -23.78
C ILE A 483 4.63 -15.54 -24.82
N LYS A 484 3.54 -14.85 -25.18
CA LYS A 484 3.56 -13.78 -26.19
C LYS A 484 4.54 -12.65 -25.84
N PHE A 485 4.63 -12.30 -24.56
CA PHE A 485 5.46 -11.19 -24.07
C PHE A 485 6.75 -11.65 -23.38
N ASP A 486 7.05 -12.95 -23.42
CA ASP A 486 8.18 -13.59 -22.75
C ASP A 486 8.31 -13.21 -21.25
N PHE A 487 7.18 -13.18 -20.54
CA PHE A 487 7.09 -12.70 -19.16
C PHE A 487 6.24 -13.63 -18.29
N PHE A 488 6.91 -14.42 -17.44
CA PHE A 488 6.33 -15.50 -16.65
C PHE A 488 6.25 -15.19 -15.15
N LEU A 489 6.96 -14.17 -14.67
CA LEU A 489 6.99 -13.78 -13.25
C LEU A 489 5.62 -13.43 -12.65
N GLY A 490 4.66 -13.01 -13.48
CA GLY A 490 3.31 -12.66 -13.05
C GLY A 490 2.32 -13.83 -12.99
N LEU A 491 2.75 -15.04 -13.33
CA LEU A 491 1.93 -16.25 -13.25
C LEU A 491 1.88 -16.85 -11.84
N ASP A 492 3.00 -16.77 -11.12
CA ASP A 492 3.18 -17.34 -9.79
C ASP A 492 4.14 -16.44 -9.01
N SER A 493 3.91 -16.23 -7.71
CA SER A 493 4.80 -15.46 -6.83
C SER A 493 5.80 -16.34 -6.08
N SER A 494 5.73 -17.66 -6.22
CA SER A 494 6.61 -18.60 -5.50
C SER A 494 8.10 -18.41 -5.82
N TRP A 495 8.44 -17.86 -6.98
CA TRP A 495 9.83 -17.57 -7.37
C TRP A 495 10.50 -16.55 -6.46
N LEU A 496 9.74 -15.71 -5.75
CA LEU A 496 10.30 -14.77 -4.78
C LEU A 496 10.93 -15.49 -3.59
N TYR A 497 10.49 -16.71 -3.26
CA TYR A 497 10.90 -17.44 -2.06
C TYR A 497 11.84 -18.61 -2.34
N LYS A 498 12.20 -18.84 -3.61
CA LYS A 498 13.15 -19.86 -4.05
C LYS A 498 14.50 -19.20 -4.32
#